data_AF-A0A819SDN9-F1
#
_entry.id   AF-A0A819SDN9-F1
#
_cell.length_a   1.000
_cell.length_b   1.000
_cell.length_c   1.000
_cell.angle_alpha   90.00
_cell.angle_beta   90.00
_cell.angle_gamma   90.00
#
_symmetry.space_group_name_H-M   'P 1'
#
loop_
_entity.id
_entity.type
_entity.pdbx_description
1 polymer ?
#
loop_
_entity_poly.entity_id
_entity_poly.type
_entity_poly.pdbx_seq_one_letter_code
_entity_poly.pdbx_strand_id
1 'polypeptide(L)' 'KFKTFGCGSAIASSSLATEWIKGKTVNEANTIKNQDIAKELCLPPVKLHCSMLAEDAIKAAINDYHTKKDKQQKST' A
#
# COMPACT_ATOMS: atom_id res chain seq x y z
N LYS A 1 2.69 6.14 8.18
CA LYS A 1 2.34 7.51 7.73
C LYS A 1 2.48 7.54 6.21
N PHE A 2 1.57 8.18 5.47
CA PHE A 2 1.64 8.27 4.01
C PHE A 2 1.71 9.74 3.55
N LYS A 3 2.22 9.93 2.34
CA LYS A 3 2.09 11.17 1.56
C LYS A 3 1.66 10.76 0.16
N THR A 4 0.63 11.39 -0.37
CA THR A 4 0.08 11.06 -1.69
C THR A 4 -0.31 12.34 -2.41
N PHE A 5 -0.09 12.37 -3.72
CA PHE A 5 -0.47 13.45 -4.61
C PHE A 5 -1.38 12.87 -5.68
N GLY A 6 -2.59 13.40 -5.81
CA GLY A 6 -3.55 12.89 -6.77
C GLY A 6 -4.97 13.34 -6.48
N CYS A 7 -5.93 12.77 -7.21
CA CYS A 7 -7.34 13.05 -7.00
C CYS A 7 -7.83 12.47 -5.65
N GLY A 8 -9.01 12.90 -5.20
CA GLY A 8 -9.60 12.45 -3.92
C GLY A 8 -9.68 10.92 -3.78
N SER A 9 -9.87 10.19 -4.89
CA SER A 9 -9.87 8.72 -4.89
C SER A 9 -8.50 8.12 -4.54
N ALA A 10 -7.40 8.74 -4.97
CA ALA A 10 -6.05 8.31 -4.60
C ALA A 10 -5.75 8.58 -3.12
N ILE A 11 -6.23 9.73 -2.60
CA ILE A 11 -6.11 10.08 -1.18
C ILE A 11 -6.89 9.10 -0.32
N ALA A 12 -8.14 8.80 -0.69
CA ALA A 12 -8.98 7.83 0.02
C ALA A 12 -8.37 6.43 0.01
N SER A 13 -7.90 5.96 -1.16
CA SER A 13 -7.25 4.65 -1.31
C SER A 13 -5.99 4.53 -0.44
N SER A 14 -5.15 5.57 -0.45
CA SER A 14 -3.93 5.61 0.38
C SER A 14 -4.24 5.61 1.88
N SER A 15 -5.25 6.39 2.29
CA SER A 15 -5.66 6.47 3.69
C SER A 15 -6.19 5.14 4.20
N LEU A 16 -7.11 4.53 3.44
CA LEU A 16 -7.70 3.22 3.77
C LEU A 16 -6.61 2.15 3.88
N ALA A 17 -5.73 2.08 2.88
CA ALA A 17 -4.61 1.16 2.87
C ALA A 17 -3.73 1.28 4.13
N THR A 18 -3.42 2.50 4.59
CA THR A 18 -2.61 2.68 5.80
C THR A 18 -3.29 2.21 7.08
N GLU A 19 -4.61 2.39 7.20
CA GLU A 19 -5.34 1.89 8.36
C GLU A 19 -5.45 0.37 8.34
N TRP A 20 -5.62 -0.24 7.16
CA TRP A 20 -5.65 -1.70 7.03
C TRP A 20 -4.34 -2.37 7.41
N ILE A 21 -3.20 -1.75 7.11
CA ILE A 21 -1.87 -2.32 7.40
C ILE A 21 -1.47 -2.13 8.86
N LYS A 22 -2.05 -1.15 9.55
CA LYS A 22 -1.67 -0.81 10.92
C LYS A 22 -1.94 -1.99 11.86
N GLY A 23 -0.88 -2.50 12.50
CA GLY A 23 -0.96 -3.64 13.41
C GLY A 23 -0.92 -5.01 12.73
N LYS A 24 -0.85 -5.07 11.38
CA LYS A 24 -0.65 -6.32 10.63
C LYS A 24 0.82 -6.69 10.51
N THR A 25 1.08 -7.97 10.32
CA THR A 25 2.41 -8.46 9.93
C THR A 25 2.74 -8.10 8.48
N VAL A 26 4.03 -8.17 8.11
CA VAL A 26 4.49 -7.91 6.74
C VAL A 26 3.82 -8.84 5.73
N ASN A 27 3.64 -10.11 6.09
CA ASN A 27 3.00 -11.10 5.22
C ASN A 27 1.53 -10.75 4.98
N GLU A 28 0.80 -10.37 6.03
CA GLU A 28 -0.60 -9.94 5.90
C GLU A 28 -0.72 -8.65 5.10
N ALA A 29 0.18 -7.68 5.32
CA ALA A 29 0.22 -6.44 4.54
C ALA A 29 0.41 -6.72 3.03
N ASN A 30 1.19 -7.74 2.67
CA ASN A 30 1.40 -8.16 1.29
C ASN A 30 0.16 -8.83 0.65
N THR A 31 -0.83 -9.22 1.44
CA THR A 31 -2.07 -9.83 0.90
C THR A 31 -3.09 -8.79 0.45
N ILE A 32 -2.89 -7.50 0.75
CA ILE A 32 -3.81 -6.43 0.37
C ILE A 32 -3.75 -6.23 -1.15
N LYS A 33 -4.90 -6.33 -1.82
CA LYS A 33 -5.03 -6.16 -3.27
C LYS A 33 -5.79 -4.88 -3.63
N ASN A 34 -5.48 -4.33 -4.80
CA ASN A 34 -6.20 -3.17 -5.35
C ASN A 34 -7.71 -3.42 -5.50
N GLN A 35 -8.12 -4.67 -5.75
CA GLN A 35 -9.52 -5.04 -5.94
C GLN A 35 -10.31 -4.86 -4.64
N ASP A 36 -9.72 -5.21 -3.49
CA ASP A 36 -10.36 -5.06 -2.18
C ASP A 36 -10.53 -3.59 -1.83
N ILE A 37 -9.49 -2.78 -2.07
CA ILE A 37 -9.52 -1.32 -1.86
C ILE A 37 -10.56 -0.66 -2.79
N ALA A 38 -10.59 -1.04 -4.07
CA ALA A 38 -11.52 -0.50 -5.04
C ALA A 38 -12.97 -0.84 -4.69
N LYS A 39 -13.20 -2.07 -4.22
CA LYS A 39 -14.52 -2.55 -3.80
C LYS A 39 -15.01 -1.80 -2.56
N GLU A 40 -14.14 -1.64 -1.56
CA GLU A 40 -14.48 -0.91 -0.33
C GLU A 40 -14.84 0.55 -0.62
N LEU A 41 -14.09 1.20 -1.50
CA LEU A 41 -14.31 2.60 -1.88
C LEU A 41 -15.32 2.78 -3.02
N CYS A 42 -15.97 1.69 -3.48
CA CYS A 42 -16.92 1.69 -4.59
C CYS A 42 -16.40 2.46 -5.83
N LEU A 43 -15.12 2.27 -6.16
CA LEU A 43 -14.48 3.00 -7.26
C LEU A 43 -15.06 2.55 -8.61
N PRO A 44 -15.45 3.49 -9.48
CA PRO A 44 -15.84 3.15 -10.84
C PRO A 44 -14.64 2.57 -11.61
N PRO A 45 -14.86 1.76 -12.66
CA PRO A 45 -13.78 1.10 -13.41
C PRO A 45 -12.68 2.06 -13.91
N VAL A 46 -13.05 3.29 -14.28
CA VAL A 46 -12.14 4.32 -14.78
C VAL A 46 -11.15 4.82 -13.70
N LYS A 47 -11.46 4.65 -12.41
CA LYS A 47 -10.64 5.12 -11.28
C LYS A 47 -9.88 4.00 -10.55
N LEU A 48 -9.84 2.78 -11.10
CA LEU A 48 -9.10 1.65 -10.52
C LEU A 48 -7.59 1.91 -10.39
N HIS A 49 -7.02 2.80 -11.20
CA HIS A 49 -5.60 3.15 -11.06
C HIS A 49 -5.27 3.71 -9.66
N CYS A 50 -6.22 4.37 -8.98
CA CYS A 50 -6.02 4.92 -7.64
C CYS A 50 -5.81 3.83 -6.58
N SER A 51 -6.47 2.67 -6.71
CA SER A 51 -6.28 1.54 -5.81
C SER A 51 -5.03 0.74 -6.17
N MET A 52 -4.67 0.66 -7.46
CA MET A 52 -3.42 0.04 -7.91
C MET A 52 -2.20 0.77 -7.33
N LEU A 53 -2.20 2.11 -7.36
CA LEU A 53 -1.13 2.92 -6.76
C LEU A 53 -0.95 2.64 -5.26
N ALA A 54 -2.04 2.40 -4.54
CA ALA A 54 -1.98 2.04 -3.12
C ALA A 54 -1.36 0.65 -2.92
N GLU A 55 -1.76 -0.35 -3.70
CA GLU A 55 -1.17 -1.70 -3.64
C GLU A 55 0.34 -1.69 -3.98
N ASP A 56 0.72 -1.00 -5.06
CA ASP A 56 2.11 -0.92 -5.50
C ASP A 56 2.99 -0.24 -4.45
N ALA A 57 2.49 0.82 -3.82
CA ALA A 57 3.18 1.51 -2.73
C ALA A 57 3.43 0.58 -1.53
N ILE A 58 2.48 -0.30 -1.20
CA ILE A 58 2.64 -1.29 -0.11
C ILE A 58 3.74 -2.28 -0.46
N LYS A 59 3.67 -2.87 -1.66
CA LYS A 59 4.68 -3.85 -2.12
C LYS A 59 6.07 -3.24 -2.17
N ALA A 60 6.19 -2.01 -2.68
CA ALA A 60 7.45 -1.29 -2.72
C ALA A 60 8.01 -1.03 -1.30
N ALA A 61 7.16 -0.61 -0.35
CA ALA A 61 7.56 -0.39 1.03
C ALA A 61 8.01 -1.68 1.73
N ILE A 62 7.34 -2.80 1.48
CA ILE A 62 7.72 -4.12 2.00
C ILE A 62 9.08 -4.56 1.43
N ASN A 63 9.26 -4.42 0.11
CA ASN A 63 10.54 -4.77 -0.54
C ASN A 63 11.71 -3.91 -0.03
N ASP A 64 11.48 -2.60 0.14
CA ASP A 64 12.46 -1.68 0.73
C ASP A 64 12.80 -2.06 2.19
N TYR A 65 11.79 -2.46 2.99
CA TYR A 65 12.00 -2.97 4.35
C TYR A 65 12.92 -4.19 4.36
N HIS A 66 12.67 -5.18 3.50
CA HIS A 66 13.53 -6.37 3.38
C HIS A 66 14.94 -6.00 2.96
N THR A 67 15.09 -5.17 1.92
CA THR A 67 16.39 -4.73 1.40
C THR A 67 17.22 -4.00 2.46
N LYS A 68 16.59 -3.14 3.28
CA LYS A 68 17.27 -2.42 4.37
C LYS A 68 17.72 -3.36 5.48
N LYS A 69 16.90 -4.36 5.81
CA LYS A 69 17.21 -5.35 6.85
C LYS A 69 18.43 -6.20 6.45
N ASP A 70 18.49 -6.62 5.17
CA ASP A 70 19.65 -7.32 4.59
C ASP A 70 20.93 -6.46 4.61
N LYS A 71 20.82 -5.16 4.28
CA LYS A 71 21.96 -4.24 4.30
C LYS A 71 22.50 -4.01 5.72
N GLN A 72 21.62 -3.90 6.72
CA GLN A 72 22.04 -3.76 8.12
C GLN A 72 22.78 -4.99 8.66
N GLN A 73 22.37 -6.20 8.26
CA GLN A 73 23.05 -7.44 8.67
C GLN A 73 24.43 -7.62 8.02
N LYS A 74 24.68 -7.02 6.86
CA LYS A 74 26.00 -7.05 6.19
C LYS A 74 26.99 -5.99 6.67
N SER A 75 26.55 -5.06 7.53
CA SER A 75 27.38 -3.98 8.10
C SER A 75 27.74 -4.19 9.58
N THR A 76 27.43 -5.37 10.13
CA THR A 76 27.85 -5.82 11.47
C THR A 76 28.70 -7.08 11.31
#